data_AF-A0A078HA13-F1
#
_entry.id   AF-A0A078HA13-F1
#
_cell.length_a   1.000
_cell.length_b   1.000
_cell.length_c   1.000
_cell.angle_alpha   90.00
_cell.angle_beta   90.00
_cell.angle_gamma   90.00
#
_symmetry.space_group_name_H-M   'P 1'
#
loop_
_entity.id
_entity.type
_entity.pdbx_description
1 polymer ?
#
loop_
_entity_poly.entity_id
_entity_poly.type
_entity_poly.pdbx_seq_one_letter_code
_entity_poly.pdbx_strand_id
1 'polypeptide(L)'
;MASYLRVSLSFIFSALLISPAVSQSCSSQTFSGDKSYPHCLALPNLKAFLHYSYDAANTTLAVVFSAPPSKPGGWIAWAINPKATGMAGSQALVASKDSKTGVASVTTLNIISYSSLVPGKLSFEVWDVKAEEEAAGTLRIFAKVKVPADLAANGKVNQVWQVGPGVSPNGRIQPHDFNTPNLNAVGSLDLSGATTGVSASGGGGAGNSRIHKRNIHGILNAVSWGILFPIGAMIARYMRIFESADPAWFYLHVSCQFSAYVIGVAGWATGLKLGSESKGIQFNSHRNIGIALFAIATLQMFAMLLRPRKDHKLRFFWNIYHHGVGYSILILGIINVFKGLSILNPEHTYKTAYIAVIATLGGITLLLEAVTWVIVLKRKSANSNNPPKP
;
A
#
# COMPACT_ATOMS: atom_id res chain seq x y z
N MET A 1 -23.70 -42.65 19.22
CA MET A 1 -22.99 -41.45 18.74
C MET A 1 -21.51 -41.75 18.46
N ALA A 2 -21.21 -42.83 17.72
CA ALA A 2 -19.85 -43.30 17.45
C ALA A 2 -19.61 -43.74 15.99
N SER A 3 -20.62 -43.59 15.12
CA SER A 3 -20.53 -44.00 13.70
C SER A 3 -20.25 -42.83 12.74
N TYR A 4 -20.56 -41.59 13.14
CA TYR A 4 -20.34 -40.40 12.30
C TYR A 4 -18.89 -39.86 12.31
N LEU A 5 -18.04 -40.37 13.20
CA LEU A 5 -16.64 -39.91 13.31
C LEU A 5 -15.67 -40.65 12.37
N ARG A 6 -16.06 -41.82 11.84
CA ARG A 6 -15.20 -42.61 10.94
C ARG A 6 -15.35 -42.26 9.47
N VAL A 7 -16.48 -41.67 9.06
CA VAL A 7 -16.70 -41.23 7.67
C VAL A 7 -16.00 -39.90 7.37
N SER A 8 -15.80 -39.04 8.38
CA SER A 8 -15.07 -37.76 8.21
C SER A 8 -13.55 -37.91 8.06
N LEU A 9 -12.93 -38.99 8.55
CA LEU A 9 -11.47 -39.18 8.37
C LEU A 9 -11.12 -39.73 6.98
N SER A 10 -11.99 -40.48 6.33
CA SER A 10 -11.73 -40.97 4.97
C SER A 10 -11.83 -39.89 3.89
N PHE A 11 -12.65 -38.85 4.09
CA PHE A 11 -12.71 -37.69 3.19
C PHE A 11 -11.49 -36.76 3.28
N ILE A 12 -10.78 -36.76 4.42
CA ILE A 12 -9.56 -35.95 4.62
C ILE A 12 -8.36 -36.62 3.93
N PHE A 13 -8.35 -37.95 3.80
CA PHE A 13 -7.27 -38.66 3.09
C PHE A 13 -7.41 -38.66 1.56
N SER A 14 -8.62 -38.52 1.01
CA SER A 14 -8.81 -38.37 -0.45
C SER A 14 -8.50 -36.96 -0.96
N ALA A 15 -8.50 -35.94 -0.09
CA ALA A 15 -8.10 -34.57 -0.43
C ALA A 15 -6.58 -34.36 -0.51
N LEU A 16 -5.77 -35.38 -0.18
CA LEU A 16 -4.31 -35.37 -0.31
C LEU A 16 -3.80 -35.94 -1.65
N LEU A 17 -4.71 -36.34 -2.55
CA LEU A 17 -4.38 -36.68 -3.93
C LEU A 17 -4.48 -35.46 -4.87
N ILE A 18 -4.12 -34.27 -4.38
CA ILE A 18 -3.78 -33.16 -5.28
C ILE A 18 -2.53 -33.61 -5.99
N SER A 19 -2.65 -33.88 -7.30
CA SER A 19 -1.53 -34.16 -8.19
C SER A 19 -0.38 -33.20 -7.86
N PRO A 20 0.89 -33.66 -7.84
CA PRO A 20 1.99 -32.71 -7.77
C PRO A 20 1.85 -31.79 -8.98
N ALA A 21 1.39 -30.56 -8.76
CA ALA A 21 1.62 -29.49 -9.70
C ALA A 21 3.14 -29.44 -9.80
N VAL A 22 3.67 -29.94 -10.91
CA VAL A 22 5.10 -29.98 -11.16
C VAL A 22 5.59 -28.55 -11.01
N SER A 23 6.25 -28.25 -9.89
CA SER A 23 6.84 -26.94 -9.66
C SER A 23 7.98 -26.83 -10.66
N GLN A 24 7.72 -26.12 -11.77
CA GLN A 24 8.69 -25.98 -12.85
C GLN A 24 9.87 -25.18 -12.30
N SER A 25 11.01 -25.83 -12.16
CA SER A 25 12.24 -25.18 -11.72
C SER A 25 12.95 -24.57 -12.93
N CYS A 26 13.84 -23.62 -12.68
CA CYS A 26 14.66 -22.99 -13.72
C CYS A 26 15.34 -23.99 -14.67
N SER A 27 15.78 -25.13 -14.13
CA SER A 27 16.55 -26.16 -14.84
C SER A 27 15.70 -27.14 -15.65
N SER A 28 14.36 -27.14 -15.49
CA SER A 28 13.48 -28.10 -16.16
C SER A 28 12.84 -27.58 -17.44
N GLN A 29 13.11 -26.33 -17.83
CA GLN A 29 12.50 -25.69 -19.00
C GLN A 29 13.38 -25.86 -20.24
N THR A 30 12.80 -26.47 -21.28
CA THR A 30 13.40 -26.56 -22.62
C THR A 30 12.72 -25.57 -23.56
N PHE A 31 13.49 -25.06 -24.52
CA PHE A 31 13.03 -24.11 -25.52
C PHE A 31 13.29 -24.67 -26.92
N SER A 32 12.35 -24.47 -27.84
CA SER A 32 12.53 -24.88 -29.23
C SER A 32 13.54 -23.96 -29.94
N GLY A 33 14.67 -24.51 -30.39
CA GLY A 33 15.70 -23.84 -31.20
C GLY A 33 17.13 -23.90 -30.62
N ASP A 34 18.13 -23.66 -31.48
CA ASP A 34 19.59 -23.80 -31.24
C ASP A 34 20.23 -22.77 -30.28
N LYS A 35 19.50 -22.22 -29.30
CA LYS A 35 20.04 -21.17 -28.42
C LYS A 35 20.01 -21.63 -26.96
N SER A 36 21.18 -21.92 -26.41
CA SER A 36 21.33 -22.16 -24.97
C SER A 36 21.17 -20.84 -24.21
N TYR A 37 20.33 -20.86 -23.19
CA TYR A 37 20.20 -19.79 -22.19
C TYR A 37 20.81 -20.33 -20.89
N PRO A 38 22.13 -20.15 -20.68
CA PRO A 38 22.84 -20.80 -19.58
C PRO A 38 22.45 -20.23 -18.21
N HIS A 39 21.82 -19.06 -18.18
CA HIS A 39 21.37 -18.42 -16.95
C HIS A 39 19.85 -18.45 -16.86
N CYS A 40 19.35 -18.76 -15.66
CA CYS A 40 17.94 -18.69 -15.34
C CYS A 40 17.71 -18.07 -13.98
N LEU A 41 16.66 -17.25 -13.88
CA LEU A 41 16.24 -16.56 -12.69
C LEU A 41 14.76 -16.86 -12.44
N ALA A 42 14.45 -17.41 -11.26
CA ALA A 42 13.12 -17.33 -10.71
C ALA A 42 12.92 -15.92 -10.15
N LEU A 43 12.10 -15.11 -10.82
CA LEU A 43 11.86 -13.73 -10.41
C LEU A 43 10.96 -13.72 -9.16
N PRO A 44 11.19 -12.80 -8.21
CA PRO A 44 10.29 -12.65 -7.09
C PRO A 44 8.93 -12.16 -7.58
N ASN A 45 7.84 -12.71 -7.04
CA ASN A 45 6.47 -12.36 -7.42
C ASN A 45 6.04 -12.80 -8.84
N LEU A 46 4.72 -12.87 -9.03
CA LEU A 46 4.06 -13.12 -10.32
C LEU A 46 4.39 -14.46 -11.00
N LYS A 47 5.03 -15.41 -10.28
CA LYS A 47 5.42 -16.73 -10.80
C LYS A 47 6.19 -16.62 -12.12
N ALA A 48 7.06 -15.61 -12.20
CA ALA A 48 7.76 -15.26 -13.42
C ALA A 48 9.18 -15.83 -13.44
N PHE A 49 9.66 -16.19 -14.63
CA PHE A 49 11.01 -16.69 -14.86
C PHE A 49 11.68 -15.89 -15.98
N LEU A 50 13.00 -15.75 -15.88
CA LEU A 50 13.82 -15.16 -16.91
C LEU A 50 15.01 -16.08 -17.21
N HIS A 51 15.04 -16.65 -18.41
CA HIS A 51 16.22 -17.29 -18.96
C HIS A 51 16.96 -16.29 -19.83
N TYR A 52 18.29 -16.25 -19.75
CA TYR A 52 19.06 -15.31 -20.54
C TYR A 52 20.48 -15.77 -20.86
N SER A 53 21.07 -15.14 -21.86
CA SER A 53 22.50 -15.14 -22.17
C SER A 53 22.93 -13.72 -22.51
N TYR A 54 24.18 -13.38 -22.19
CA TYR A 54 24.74 -12.06 -22.51
C TYR A 54 26.05 -12.21 -23.28
N ASP A 55 26.10 -11.57 -24.45
CA ASP A 55 27.31 -11.44 -25.26
C ASP A 55 27.89 -10.04 -25.05
N ALA A 56 29.00 -9.96 -24.33
CA ALA A 56 29.67 -8.70 -24.02
C ALA A 56 30.35 -8.07 -25.24
N ALA A 57 30.75 -8.86 -26.25
CA ALA A 57 31.49 -8.36 -27.41
C ALA A 57 30.61 -7.45 -28.29
N ASN A 58 29.30 -7.74 -28.35
CA ASN A 58 28.33 -6.94 -29.10
C ASN A 58 27.20 -6.39 -28.21
N THR A 59 27.34 -6.46 -26.88
CA THR A 59 26.38 -5.99 -25.87
C THR A 59 24.95 -6.50 -26.11
N THR A 60 24.79 -7.77 -26.48
CA THR A 60 23.50 -8.39 -26.77
C THR A 60 23.02 -9.23 -25.59
N LEU A 61 21.85 -8.90 -25.07
CA LEU A 61 21.13 -9.71 -24.09
C LEU A 61 20.03 -10.49 -24.80
N ALA A 62 20.15 -11.82 -24.86
CA ALA A 62 19.08 -12.69 -25.32
C ALA A 62 18.27 -13.17 -24.12
N VAL A 63 16.95 -13.05 -24.18
CA VAL A 63 16.05 -13.40 -23.07
C VAL A 63 14.89 -14.31 -23.51
N VAL A 64 14.47 -15.17 -22.59
CA VAL A 64 13.15 -15.79 -22.56
C VAL A 64 12.49 -15.44 -21.23
N PHE A 65 11.47 -14.60 -21.27
CA PHE A 65 10.67 -14.27 -20.10
C PHE A 65 9.38 -15.08 -20.12
N SER A 66 9.04 -15.75 -19.02
CA SER A 66 7.82 -16.55 -18.91
C SER A 66 7.04 -16.22 -17.64
N ALA A 67 5.71 -16.17 -17.77
CA ALA A 67 4.81 -16.00 -16.63
C ALA A 67 3.37 -16.42 -17.02
N PRO A 68 2.56 -16.87 -16.05
CA PRO A 68 1.12 -16.97 -16.26
C PRO A 68 0.49 -15.57 -16.28
N PRO A 69 -0.38 -15.25 -17.28
CA PRO A 69 -1.18 -14.03 -17.22
C PRO A 69 -2.10 -14.00 -16.00
N SER A 70 -2.59 -12.82 -15.59
CA SER A 70 -3.47 -12.74 -14.40
C SER A 70 -4.87 -13.32 -14.64
N LYS A 71 -5.28 -13.46 -15.90
CA LYS A 71 -6.53 -14.08 -16.34
C LYS A 71 -6.34 -14.82 -17.67
N PRO A 72 -7.20 -15.80 -18.00
CA PRO A 72 -7.23 -16.36 -19.35
C PRO A 72 -7.42 -15.27 -20.41
N GLY A 73 -6.57 -15.28 -21.44
CA GLY A 73 -6.54 -14.21 -22.46
C GLY A 73 -5.81 -12.93 -22.02
N GLY A 74 -5.13 -12.98 -20.87
CA GLY A 74 -4.31 -11.89 -20.35
C GLY A 74 -3.01 -11.67 -21.13
N TRP A 75 -2.17 -10.79 -20.59
CA TRP A 75 -0.87 -10.45 -21.14
C TRP A 75 0.23 -10.58 -20.09
N ILE A 76 1.47 -10.72 -20.55
CA ILE A 76 2.68 -10.64 -19.73
C ILE A 76 3.64 -9.62 -20.31
N ALA A 77 4.49 -9.02 -19.48
CA ALA A 77 5.47 -8.04 -19.93
C ALA A 77 6.79 -8.17 -19.18
N TRP A 78 7.87 -7.98 -19.92
CA TRP A 78 9.21 -7.76 -19.39
C TRP A 78 9.79 -6.49 -20.00
N ALA A 79 10.48 -5.70 -19.19
CA ALA A 79 10.92 -4.37 -19.59
C ALA A 79 12.29 -4.02 -18.99
N ILE A 80 13.04 -3.21 -19.73
CA ILE A 80 14.25 -2.55 -19.22
C ILE A 80 13.92 -1.09 -18.96
N ASN A 81 14.34 -0.58 -17.81
CA ASN A 81 14.36 0.85 -17.54
C ASN A 81 15.79 1.39 -17.67
N PRO A 82 16.09 2.19 -18.70
CA PRO A 82 17.44 2.67 -18.97
C PRO A 82 17.97 3.66 -17.93
N LYS A 83 17.09 4.27 -17.10
CA LYS A 83 17.46 5.39 -16.22
C LYS A 83 17.07 5.22 -14.75
N ALA A 84 16.08 4.39 -14.45
CA ALA A 84 15.52 4.21 -13.11
C ALA A 84 15.19 2.74 -12.83
N THR A 85 14.67 2.45 -11.64
CA THR A 85 14.36 1.07 -11.19
C THR A 85 12.86 0.73 -11.18
N GLY A 86 11.99 1.68 -11.55
CA GLY A 86 10.54 1.52 -11.53
C GLY A 86 9.92 1.41 -12.92
N MET A 87 8.59 1.27 -12.99
CA MET A 87 7.85 1.15 -14.26
C MET A 87 7.88 2.43 -15.12
N ALA A 88 7.90 3.61 -14.51
CA ALA A 88 7.95 4.87 -15.25
C ALA A 88 9.34 5.06 -15.88
N GLY A 89 9.39 5.26 -17.19
CA GLY A 89 10.60 5.26 -18.00
C GLY A 89 10.97 3.90 -18.58
N SER A 90 10.25 2.83 -18.23
CA SER A 90 10.52 1.49 -18.75
C SER A 90 10.13 1.33 -20.21
N GLN A 91 10.88 0.49 -20.91
CA GLN A 91 10.65 0.12 -22.30
C GLN A 91 10.39 -1.38 -22.35
N ALA A 92 9.15 -1.72 -22.68
CA ALA A 92 8.59 -3.04 -22.42
C ALA A 92 8.33 -3.83 -23.71
N LEU A 93 8.53 -5.14 -23.59
CA LEU A 93 8.03 -6.17 -24.49
C LEU A 93 6.79 -6.77 -23.83
N VAL A 94 5.65 -6.72 -24.51
CA VAL A 94 4.37 -7.22 -23.99
C VAL A 94 3.88 -8.34 -24.88
N ALA A 95 3.78 -9.55 -24.34
CA ALA A 95 3.12 -10.66 -25.02
C ALA A 95 1.64 -10.70 -24.69
N SER A 96 0.82 -10.80 -25.73
CA SER A 96 -0.63 -11.00 -25.63
C SER A 96 -1.13 -11.83 -26.80
N LYS A 97 -2.26 -12.51 -26.61
CA LYS A 97 -2.93 -13.24 -27.69
C LYS A 97 -3.95 -12.37 -28.39
N ASP A 98 -3.98 -12.46 -29.71
CA ASP A 98 -5.09 -11.91 -30.47
C ASP A 98 -6.37 -12.69 -30.15
N SER A 99 -7.45 -11.97 -29.82
CA SER A 99 -8.69 -12.58 -29.33
C SER A 99 -9.47 -13.33 -30.41
N LYS A 100 -9.14 -13.14 -31.70
CA LYS A 100 -9.83 -13.78 -32.83
C LYS A 100 -9.07 -15.01 -33.32
N THR A 101 -7.76 -14.91 -33.40
CA THR A 101 -6.88 -15.95 -33.98
C THR A 101 -6.22 -16.81 -32.91
N GLY A 102 -6.17 -16.36 -31.65
CA GLY A 102 -5.46 -17.04 -30.57
C GLY A 102 -3.93 -16.98 -30.67
N VAL A 103 -3.40 -16.33 -31.70
CA VAL A 103 -1.95 -16.24 -31.95
C VAL A 103 -1.32 -15.26 -30.96
N ALA A 104 -0.26 -15.71 -30.28
CA ALA A 104 0.53 -14.88 -29.39
C ALA A 104 1.46 -13.96 -30.21
N SER A 105 1.54 -12.69 -29.84
CA SER A 105 2.45 -11.71 -30.45
C SER A 105 3.06 -10.80 -29.40
N VAL A 106 4.17 -10.16 -29.74
CA VAL A 106 4.85 -9.18 -28.87
C VAL A 106 4.62 -7.77 -29.40
N THR A 107 4.17 -6.87 -28.54
CA THR A 107 4.09 -5.43 -28.80
C THR A 107 5.10 -4.68 -27.93
N THR A 108 5.75 -3.66 -28.49
CA THR A 108 6.67 -2.79 -27.74
C THR A 108 5.93 -1.59 -27.15
N LEU A 109 6.19 -1.27 -25.88
CA LEU A 109 5.64 -0.08 -25.21
C LEU A 109 6.78 0.80 -24.67
N ASN A 110 6.72 2.10 -24.97
CA ASN A 110 7.56 3.11 -24.33
C ASN A 110 6.78 3.78 -23.20
N ILE A 111 7.02 3.36 -21.95
CA ILE A 111 6.23 3.74 -20.78
C ILE A 111 6.80 5.02 -20.18
N ILE A 112 6.41 6.18 -20.73
CA ILE A 112 6.88 7.48 -20.23
C ILE A 112 6.18 7.86 -18.92
N SER A 113 4.89 7.52 -18.78
CA SER A 113 4.07 7.82 -17.61
C SER A 113 2.96 6.79 -17.41
N TYR A 114 2.26 6.85 -16.27
CA TYR A 114 1.17 5.93 -15.93
C TYR A 114 -0.14 6.17 -16.70
N SER A 115 -0.27 7.31 -17.40
CA SER A 115 -1.53 7.72 -18.05
C SER A 115 -1.59 7.38 -19.54
N SER A 116 -0.46 7.06 -20.17
CA SER A 116 -0.40 6.82 -21.61
C SER A 116 0.52 5.65 -21.94
N LEU A 117 -0.08 4.49 -22.18
CA LEU A 117 0.57 3.32 -22.78
C LEU A 117 0.34 3.39 -24.28
N VAL A 118 1.33 3.92 -25.01
CA VAL A 118 1.28 4.01 -26.48
C VAL A 118 2.35 3.07 -27.03
N PRO A 119 1.97 2.14 -27.93
CA PRO A 119 2.93 1.34 -28.68
C PRO A 119 3.93 2.26 -29.37
N GLY A 120 5.21 1.94 -29.26
CA GLY A 120 6.25 2.83 -29.74
C GLY A 120 7.59 2.13 -29.92
N LYS A 121 8.46 2.80 -30.68
CA LYS A 121 9.84 2.37 -30.86
C LYS A 121 10.59 2.52 -29.54
N LEU A 122 11.37 1.50 -29.21
CA LEU A 122 12.26 1.52 -28.05
C LEU A 122 13.53 2.32 -28.40
N SER A 123 14.16 2.93 -27.40
CA SER A 123 15.42 3.66 -27.57
C SER A 123 16.62 2.74 -27.78
N PHE A 124 16.44 1.44 -27.56
CA PHE A 124 17.41 0.39 -27.86
C PHE A 124 16.83 -0.58 -28.89
N GLU A 125 17.70 -1.22 -29.65
CA GLU A 125 17.31 -2.19 -30.67
C GLU A 125 16.83 -3.49 -30.03
N VAL A 126 15.77 -4.06 -30.62
CA VAL A 126 15.23 -5.37 -30.25
C VAL A 126 14.97 -6.16 -31.52
N TRP A 127 15.41 -7.40 -31.56
CA TRP A 127 15.25 -8.31 -32.70
C TRP A 127 15.03 -9.76 -32.23
N ASP A 128 14.83 -10.68 -33.18
CA ASP A 128 14.46 -12.08 -32.92
C ASP A 128 13.26 -12.21 -31.96
N VAL A 129 12.28 -11.31 -32.09
CA VAL A 129 11.15 -11.22 -31.16
C VAL A 129 10.06 -12.22 -31.53
N LYS A 130 9.66 -13.06 -30.58
CA LYS A 130 8.49 -13.94 -30.71
C LYS A 130 7.78 -14.15 -29.38
N ALA A 131 6.49 -14.47 -29.44
CA ALA A 131 5.70 -14.90 -28.28
C ALA A 131 5.16 -16.30 -28.51
N GLU A 132 5.12 -17.10 -27.44
CA GLU A 132 4.58 -18.46 -27.47
C GLU A 132 3.74 -18.71 -26.22
N GLU A 133 2.83 -19.68 -26.29
CA GLU A 133 2.07 -20.17 -25.15
C GLU A 133 2.48 -21.62 -24.88
N GLU A 134 2.83 -21.92 -23.64
CA GLU A 134 3.09 -23.28 -23.17
C GLU A 134 1.79 -23.97 -22.74
N ALA A 135 1.84 -25.29 -22.58
CA ALA A 135 0.79 -26.03 -21.89
C ALA A 135 0.47 -25.38 -20.53
N ALA A 136 -0.81 -25.36 -20.14
CA ALA A 136 -1.36 -24.68 -18.97
C ALA A 136 -1.45 -23.14 -19.03
N GLY A 137 -1.24 -22.51 -20.20
CA GLY A 137 -1.58 -21.10 -20.43
C GLY A 137 -0.52 -20.08 -20.01
N THR A 138 0.70 -20.54 -19.72
CA THR A 138 1.87 -19.68 -19.49
C THR A 138 2.31 -19.05 -20.80
N LEU A 139 2.48 -17.73 -20.82
CA LEU A 139 3.04 -17.03 -21.97
C LEU A 139 4.56 -16.94 -21.86
N ARG A 140 5.24 -16.90 -23.01
CA ARG A 140 6.69 -16.72 -23.15
C ARG A 140 6.98 -15.59 -24.13
N ILE A 141 7.94 -14.73 -23.80
CA ILE A 141 8.53 -13.71 -24.67
C ILE A 141 9.96 -14.10 -24.96
N PHE A 142 10.31 -14.24 -26.23
CA PHE A 142 11.69 -14.37 -26.69
C PHE A 142 12.10 -13.06 -27.35
N ALA A 143 13.29 -12.58 -27.02
CA ALA A 143 13.86 -11.41 -27.68
C ALA A 143 15.37 -11.35 -27.52
N LYS A 144 16.03 -10.64 -28.44
CA LYS A 144 17.37 -10.11 -28.25
C LYS A 144 17.30 -8.60 -28.13
N VAL A 145 18.07 -8.06 -27.20
CA VAL A 145 18.10 -6.64 -26.88
C VAL A 145 19.53 -6.13 -26.93
N LYS A 146 19.74 -4.99 -27.60
CA LYS A 146 20.99 -4.24 -27.51
C LYS A 146 21.00 -3.51 -26.17
N VAL A 147 21.83 -3.95 -25.23
CA VAL A 147 21.90 -3.32 -23.90
C VAL A 147 22.41 -1.88 -24.04
N PRO A 148 21.72 -0.87 -23.48
CA PRO A 148 22.19 0.52 -23.50
C PRO A 148 23.60 0.65 -22.94
N ALA A 149 24.44 1.49 -23.56
CA ALA A 149 25.87 1.60 -23.25
C ALA A 149 26.17 1.79 -21.75
N ASP A 150 25.44 2.70 -21.09
CA ASP A 150 25.61 2.96 -19.65
C ASP A 150 25.30 1.73 -18.78
N LEU A 151 24.30 0.93 -19.16
CA LEU A 151 23.94 -0.28 -18.43
C LEU A 151 24.93 -1.43 -18.71
N ALA A 152 25.37 -1.55 -19.97
CA ALA A 152 26.38 -2.52 -20.37
C ALA A 152 27.71 -2.28 -19.63
N ALA A 153 28.15 -1.02 -19.53
CA ALA A 153 29.35 -0.63 -18.79
C ALA A 153 29.25 -0.95 -17.28
N ASN A 154 28.04 -0.84 -16.71
CA ASN A 154 27.78 -1.20 -15.31
C ASN A 154 27.56 -2.71 -15.09
N GLY A 155 27.52 -3.52 -16.16
CA GLY A 155 27.26 -4.97 -16.09
C GLY A 155 25.87 -5.33 -15.57
N LYS A 156 24.94 -4.37 -15.48
CA LYS A 156 23.61 -4.56 -14.85
C LYS A 156 22.53 -3.81 -15.60
N VAL A 157 21.35 -4.42 -15.72
CA VAL A 157 20.14 -3.76 -16.26
C VAL A 157 19.04 -3.68 -15.21
N ASN A 158 18.32 -2.55 -15.18
CA ASN A 158 17.12 -2.42 -14.35
C ASN A 158 15.96 -3.07 -15.09
N GLN A 159 15.39 -4.13 -14.52
CA GLN A 159 14.28 -4.86 -15.10
C GLN A 159 12.99 -4.67 -14.30
N VAL A 160 11.87 -4.69 -15.04
CA VAL A 160 10.51 -4.64 -14.52
C VAL A 160 9.70 -5.70 -15.23
N TRP A 161 8.84 -6.42 -14.51
CA TRP A 161 7.95 -7.41 -15.11
C TRP A 161 6.51 -7.23 -14.61
N GLN A 162 5.55 -7.61 -15.45
CA GLN A 162 4.13 -7.53 -15.10
C GLN A 162 3.31 -8.63 -15.77
N VAL A 163 2.16 -8.87 -15.18
CA VAL A 163 1.09 -9.71 -15.74
C VAL A 163 -0.21 -8.94 -15.64
N GLY A 164 -1.09 -9.06 -16.63
CA GLY A 164 -2.36 -8.34 -16.63
C GLY A 164 -3.52 -9.07 -17.30
N PRO A 165 -4.73 -8.51 -17.17
CA PRO A 165 -5.98 -9.24 -17.35
C PRO A 165 -6.42 -9.40 -18.79
N GLY A 166 -5.89 -8.58 -19.72
CA GLY A 166 -6.27 -8.65 -21.13
C GLY A 166 -5.92 -7.42 -21.94
N VAL A 167 -6.24 -7.48 -23.23
CA VAL A 167 -6.12 -6.37 -24.18
C VAL A 167 -7.53 -5.89 -24.49
N SER A 168 -7.76 -4.58 -24.49
CA SER A 168 -9.08 -4.01 -24.83
C SER A 168 -9.38 -4.16 -26.33
N PRO A 169 -10.66 -4.07 -26.75
CA PRO A 169 -11.05 -4.24 -28.15
C PRO A 169 -10.36 -3.30 -29.15
N ASN A 170 -9.86 -2.15 -28.68
CA ASN A 170 -9.07 -1.20 -29.48
C ASN A 170 -7.56 -1.48 -29.44
N GLY A 171 -7.12 -2.67 -29.03
CA GLY A 171 -5.73 -3.09 -29.02
C GLY A 171 -4.88 -2.51 -27.88
N ARG A 172 -5.47 -1.89 -26.86
CA ARG A 172 -4.71 -1.31 -25.74
C ARG A 172 -4.51 -2.34 -24.62
N ILE A 173 -3.29 -2.41 -24.11
CA ILE A 173 -2.94 -3.23 -22.95
C ILE A 173 -3.71 -2.69 -21.73
N GLN A 174 -4.56 -3.53 -21.12
CA GLN A 174 -5.28 -3.12 -19.91
C GLN A 174 -4.32 -3.02 -18.72
N PRO A 175 -4.57 -2.14 -17.75
CA PRO A 175 -3.73 -2.02 -16.55
C PRO A 175 -3.57 -3.37 -15.83
N HIS A 176 -2.36 -3.65 -15.36
CA HIS A 176 -2.12 -4.74 -14.41
C HIS A 176 -2.71 -4.40 -13.04
N ASP A 177 -2.83 -5.40 -12.17
CA ASP A 177 -3.29 -5.19 -10.80
C ASP A 177 -2.28 -4.38 -9.98
N PHE A 178 -2.76 -3.69 -8.94
CA PHE A 178 -1.92 -2.88 -8.03
C PHE A 178 -1.61 -3.60 -6.72
N ASN A 179 -1.63 -4.93 -6.73
CA ASN A 179 -1.36 -5.76 -5.57
C ASN A 179 0.14 -5.76 -5.22
N THR A 180 0.48 -6.14 -3.99
CA THR A 180 1.88 -6.21 -3.51
C THR A 180 2.82 -6.98 -4.46
N PRO A 181 2.44 -8.15 -5.02
CA PRO A 181 3.29 -8.84 -6.00
C PRO A 181 3.60 -8.01 -7.24
N ASN A 182 2.62 -7.28 -7.78
CA ASN A 182 2.82 -6.40 -8.94
C ASN A 182 3.69 -5.19 -8.58
N LEU A 183 3.44 -4.56 -7.44
CA LEU A 183 4.21 -3.38 -7.02
C LEU A 183 5.68 -3.69 -6.71
N ASN A 184 5.99 -4.96 -6.41
CA ASN A 184 7.34 -5.46 -6.12
C ASN A 184 7.99 -6.18 -7.32
N ALA A 185 7.36 -6.19 -8.49
CA ALA A 185 7.87 -6.86 -9.69
C ALA A 185 8.91 -6.00 -10.44
N VAL A 186 9.98 -5.66 -9.72
CA VAL A 186 11.12 -4.86 -10.18
C VAL A 186 12.41 -5.47 -9.63
N GLY A 187 13.53 -5.31 -10.35
CA GLY A 187 14.82 -5.81 -9.89
C GLY A 187 15.99 -5.39 -10.76
N SER A 188 17.20 -5.70 -10.31
CA SER A 188 18.41 -5.57 -11.12
C SER A 188 18.80 -6.93 -11.66
N LEU A 189 19.08 -7.02 -12.96
CA LEU A 189 19.65 -8.19 -13.60
C LEU A 189 21.16 -7.98 -13.75
N ASP A 190 21.95 -8.89 -13.19
CA ASP A 190 23.39 -8.96 -13.42
C ASP A 190 23.66 -9.71 -14.72
N LEU A 191 24.41 -9.11 -15.63
CA LEU A 191 24.66 -9.67 -16.96
C LEU A 191 25.72 -10.78 -16.95
N SER A 192 26.48 -10.94 -15.86
CA SER A 192 27.54 -11.95 -15.74
C SER A 192 27.04 -13.37 -15.46
N GLY A 193 25.76 -13.54 -15.09
CA GLY A 193 25.24 -14.86 -14.72
C GLY A 193 25.64 -15.36 -13.33
N ALA A 194 26.41 -14.58 -12.55
CA ALA A 194 26.97 -15.00 -11.26
C ALA A 194 25.92 -15.17 -10.14
N THR A 195 24.69 -14.70 -10.34
CA THR A 195 23.61 -14.81 -9.35
C THR A 195 22.45 -15.66 -9.90
N THR A 196 22.14 -16.78 -9.23
CA THR A 196 21.00 -17.66 -9.53
C THR A 196 19.66 -17.15 -8.99
N GLY A 197 19.69 -16.06 -8.24
CA GLY A 197 18.52 -15.29 -7.85
C GLY A 197 18.72 -13.85 -8.29
N VAL A 198 17.64 -13.17 -8.66
CA VAL A 198 17.65 -11.72 -8.60
C VAL A 198 17.94 -11.42 -7.15
N SER A 199 19.13 -10.88 -6.85
CA SER A 199 19.27 -10.06 -5.65
C SER A 199 18.12 -9.10 -5.78
N ALA A 200 17.04 -9.29 -5.01
CA ALA A 200 16.02 -8.29 -4.84
C ALA A 200 16.86 -7.11 -4.42
N SER A 201 17.19 -6.27 -5.41
CA SER A 201 18.20 -5.24 -5.24
C SER A 201 17.66 -4.53 -4.05
N GLY A 202 18.35 -4.65 -2.91
CA GLY A 202 17.88 -4.16 -1.63
C GLY A 202 17.66 -2.70 -1.92
N GLY A 203 16.41 -2.36 -2.21
CA GLY A 203 16.06 -1.15 -2.95
C GLY A 203 16.03 -0.01 -1.97
N GLY A 204 17.07 0.11 -1.16
CA GLY A 204 17.49 1.37 -0.58
C GLY A 204 17.82 2.28 -1.76
N GLY A 205 17.06 3.31 -2.08
CA GLY A 205 16.26 4.12 -1.17
C GLY A 205 14.98 4.71 -1.76
N ALA A 206 14.31 4.06 -2.71
CA ALA A 206 13.08 4.62 -3.30
C ALA A 206 11.82 3.75 -3.13
N GLY A 207 11.82 2.50 -3.60
CA GLY A 207 10.63 1.62 -3.54
C GLY A 207 10.36 1.07 -2.14
N ASN A 208 11.35 0.41 -1.55
CA ASN A 208 11.25 -0.16 -0.20
C ASN A 208 11.14 0.95 0.86
N SER A 209 11.87 2.06 0.66
CA SER A 209 11.73 3.27 1.48
C SER A 209 10.34 3.89 1.37
N ARG A 210 9.72 3.96 0.18
CA ARG A 210 8.35 4.47 0.06
C ARG A 210 7.32 3.60 0.74
N ILE A 211 7.38 2.28 0.59
CA ILE A 211 6.43 1.38 1.25
C ILE A 211 6.61 1.50 2.77
N HIS A 212 7.85 1.49 3.25
CA HIS A 212 8.16 1.72 4.65
C HIS A 212 7.64 3.08 5.15
N LYS A 213 7.88 4.18 4.41
CA LYS A 213 7.34 5.52 4.68
C LYS A 213 5.81 5.55 4.65
N ARG A 214 5.15 4.84 3.73
CA ARG A 214 3.68 4.72 3.64
C ARG A 214 3.13 4.00 4.87
N ASN A 215 3.78 2.93 5.31
CA ASN A 215 3.41 2.19 6.51
C ASN A 215 3.63 3.04 7.77
N ILE A 216 4.77 3.70 7.89
CA ILE A 216 5.05 4.67 8.98
C ILE A 216 4.00 5.78 9.00
N HIS A 217 3.72 6.41 7.85
CA HIS A 217 2.68 7.42 7.72
C HIS A 217 1.32 6.88 8.20
N GLY A 218 0.93 5.69 7.76
CA GLY A 218 -0.32 5.05 8.18
C GLY A 218 -0.39 4.83 9.69
N ILE A 219 0.65 4.25 10.29
CA ILE A 219 0.74 3.95 11.73
C ILE A 219 0.71 5.24 12.56
N LEU A 220 1.56 6.22 12.23
CA LEU A 220 1.64 7.49 12.96
C LEU A 220 0.28 8.20 12.96
N ASN A 221 -0.40 8.25 11.80
CA ASN A 221 -1.68 8.94 11.69
C ASN A 221 -2.84 8.16 12.35
N ALA A 222 -2.83 6.83 12.31
CA ALA A 222 -3.81 6.01 13.02
C ALA A 222 -3.69 6.16 14.54
N VAL A 223 -2.46 6.10 15.07
CA VAL A 223 -2.19 6.27 16.50
C VAL A 223 -2.52 7.69 16.95
N SER A 224 -2.07 8.72 16.22
CA SER A 224 -2.36 10.11 16.54
C SER A 224 -3.84 10.45 16.39
N TRP A 225 -4.30 10.59 15.14
CA TRP A 225 -5.61 11.17 14.81
C TRP A 225 -6.77 10.21 15.09
N GLY A 226 -6.51 8.90 14.95
CA GLY A 226 -7.53 7.87 15.13
C GLY A 226 -7.70 7.39 16.57
N ILE A 227 -6.70 7.53 17.45
CA ILE A 227 -6.71 6.93 18.79
C ILE A 227 -6.44 7.94 19.90
N LEU A 228 -5.27 8.61 19.88
CA LEU A 228 -4.88 9.50 20.98
C LEU A 228 -5.76 10.75 21.09
N PHE A 229 -6.12 11.39 19.98
CA PHE A 229 -7.05 12.53 20.00
C PHE A 229 -8.42 12.18 20.63
N PRO A 230 -9.08 11.07 20.24
CA PRO A 230 -10.26 10.56 20.93
C PRO A 230 -10.06 10.30 22.42
N ILE A 231 -8.98 9.60 22.81
CA ILE A 231 -8.67 9.31 24.22
C ILE A 231 -8.50 10.62 25.01
N GLY A 232 -7.77 11.60 24.48
CA GLY A 232 -7.61 12.90 25.12
C GLY A 232 -8.95 13.62 25.32
N ALA A 233 -9.87 13.52 24.36
CA ALA A 233 -11.22 14.08 24.51
C ALA A 233 -12.04 13.34 25.58
N MET A 234 -11.95 12.00 25.65
CA MET A 234 -12.59 11.19 26.68
C MET A 234 -12.08 11.55 28.09
N ILE A 235 -10.77 11.73 28.26
CA ILE A 235 -10.16 12.18 29.53
C ILE A 235 -10.80 13.48 30.00
N ALA A 236 -10.86 14.50 29.14
CA ALA A 236 -11.44 15.79 29.50
C ALA A 236 -12.94 15.72 29.80
N ARG A 237 -13.69 14.89 29.07
CA ARG A 237 -15.14 14.75 29.26
C ARG A 237 -15.48 14.02 30.56
N TYR A 238 -14.82 12.90 30.83
CA TYR A 238 -15.24 11.98 31.88
C TYR A 238 -14.48 12.15 33.20
N MET A 239 -13.22 12.57 33.18
CA MET A 239 -12.46 12.77 34.42
C MET A 239 -12.75 14.11 35.09
N ARG A 240 -13.11 15.15 34.32
CA ARG A 240 -13.42 16.50 34.85
C ARG A 240 -14.57 16.55 35.86
N ILE A 241 -15.39 15.50 35.90
CA ILE A 241 -16.59 15.41 36.75
C ILE A 241 -16.24 15.08 38.20
N PHE A 242 -15.06 14.51 38.43
CA PHE A 242 -14.55 14.19 39.75
C PHE A 242 -13.72 15.35 40.27
N GLU A 243 -14.15 15.99 41.37
CA GLU A 243 -13.44 17.10 41.99
C GLU A 243 -12.02 16.69 42.44
N SER A 244 -11.87 15.44 42.90
CA SER A 244 -10.57 14.85 43.26
C SER A 244 -9.59 14.73 42.08
N ALA A 245 -10.07 14.84 40.85
CA ALA A 245 -9.25 14.80 39.65
C ALA A 245 -8.83 16.20 39.17
N ASP A 246 -9.25 17.30 39.82
CA ASP A 246 -8.77 18.65 39.51
C ASP A 246 -7.45 18.92 40.26
N PRO A 247 -6.35 19.35 39.61
CA PRO A 247 -6.19 19.71 38.19
C PRO A 247 -5.68 18.56 37.29
N ALA A 248 -5.53 17.34 37.81
CA ALA A 248 -4.93 16.20 37.10
C ALA A 248 -5.58 15.90 35.73
N TRP A 249 -6.91 15.93 35.62
CA TRP A 249 -7.62 15.69 34.35
C TRP A 249 -7.17 16.67 33.25
N PHE A 250 -6.89 17.92 33.62
CA PHE A 250 -6.52 18.97 32.68
C PHE A 250 -5.12 18.70 32.12
N TYR A 251 -4.17 18.36 32.99
CA TYR A 251 -2.81 17.98 32.56
C TYR A 251 -2.80 16.70 31.74
N LEU A 252 -3.57 15.68 32.13
CA LEU A 252 -3.69 14.44 31.36
C LEU A 252 -4.27 14.68 29.96
N HIS A 253 -5.33 15.49 29.85
CA HIS A 253 -5.88 15.90 28.57
C HIS A 253 -4.84 16.62 27.72
N VAL A 254 -4.20 17.66 28.26
CA VAL A 254 -3.22 18.48 27.55
C VAL A 254 -2.03 17.64 27.08
N SER A 255 -1.44 16.84 27.96
CA SER A 255 -0.28 16.00 27.63
C SER A 255 -0.63 14.97 26.55
N CYS A 256 -1.82 14.36 26.62
CA CYS A 256 -2.30 13.42 25.61
C CYS A 256 -2.49 14.12 24.26
N GLN A 257 -3.17 15.27 24.22
CA GLN A 257 -3.42 16.03 22.99
C GLN A 257 -2.13 16.57 22.37
N PHE A 258 -1.21 17.07 23.17
CA PHE A 258 0.08 17.55 22.69
C PHE A 258 0.92 16.41 22.10
N SER A 259 0.98 15.26 22.77
CA SER A 259 1.68 14.07 22.27
C SER A 259 1.06 13.56 20.96
N ALA A 260 -0.27 13.50 20.88
CA ALA A 260 -0.99 13.17 19.67
C ALA A 260 -0.61 14.12 18.54
N TYR A 261 -0.69 15.44 18.77
CA TYR A 261 -0.35 16.45 17.78
C TYR A 261 1.08 16.31 17.25
N VAL A 262 2.08 16.11 18.12
CA VAL A 262 3.48 15.91 17.69
C VAL A 262 3.64 14.70 16.78
N ILE A 263 3.05 13.56 17.15
CA ILE A 263 3.04 12.34 16.31
C ILE A 263 2.31 12.60 14.98
N GLY A 264 1.18 13.32 15.03
CA GLY A 264 0.38 13.72 13.89
C GLY A 264 1.13 14.63 12.92
N VAL A 265 1.95 15.57 13.40
CA VAL A 265 2.82 16.42 12.59
C VAL A 265 3.83 15.57 11.80
N ALA A 266 4.49 14.61 12.47
CA ALA A 266 5.43 13.70 11.82
C ALA A 266 4.73 12.83 10.75
N GLY A 267 3.54 12.32 11.07
CA GLY A 267 2.68 11.60 10.14
C GLY A 267 2.31 12.45 8.92
N TRP A 268 1.84 13.67 9.13
CA TRP A 268 1.46 14.62 8.08
C TRP A 268 2.65 15.00 7.18
N ALA A 269 3.81 15.34 7.78
CA ALA A 269 5.02 15.68 7.05
C ALA A 269 5.51 14.53 6.16
N THR A 270 5.46 13.29 6.68
CA THR A 270 5.76 12.08 5.89
C THR A 270 4.79 11.92 4.71
N GLY A 271 3.51 12.25 4.91
CA GLY A 271 2.48 12.25 3.85
C GLY A 271 2.75 13.27 2.74
N LEU A 272 3.16 14.50 3.10
CA LEU A 272 3.58 15.51 2.12
C LEU A 272 4.79 15.04 1.31
N LYS A 273 5.79 14.46 1.98
CA LYS A 273 6.98 13.92 1.32
C LYS A 273 6.61 12.80 0.34
N LEU A 274 5.77 11.85 0.76
CA LEU A 274 5.24 10.80 -0.11
C LEU A 274 4.50 11.36 -1.34
N GLY A 275 3.72 12.43 -1.16
CA GLY A 275 3.04 13.13 -2.26
C GLY A 275 4.00 13.77 -3.25
N SER A 276 5.08 14.40 -2.77
CA SER A 276 6.12 15.02 -3.61
C SER A 276 6.93 13.98 -4.39
N GLU A 277 7.16 12.81 -3.78
CA GLU A 277 7.88 11.71 -4.39
C GLU A 277 6.98 10.99 -5.44
N SER A 278 5.67 10.96 -5.26
CA SER A 278 4.71 10.23 -6.11
C SER A 278 4.15 11.07 -7.27
N LYS A 279 5.02 11.53 -8.19
CA LYS A 279 4.59 12.27 -9.39
C LYS A 279 3.66 11.41 -10.26
N GLY A 280 2.47 11.91 -10.57
CA GLY A 280 1.47 11.25 -11.42
C GLY A 280 0.37 10.45 -10.70
N ILE A 281 0.47 10.23 -9.38
CA ILE A 281 -0.59 9.61 -8.57
C ILE A 281 -0.97 10.57 -7.45
N GLN A 282 -2.20 11.07 -7.44
CA GLN A 282 -2.67 12.03 -6.44
C GLN A 282 -3.96 11.54 -5.78
N PHE A 283 -3.93 11.42 -4.45
CA PHE A 283 -5.11 11.11 -3.64
C PHE A 283 -5.72 12.40 -3.08
N ASN A 284 -6.29 13.22 -3.97
CA ASN A 284 -6.73 14.59 -3.66
C ASN A 284 -7.68 14.65 -2.45
N SER A 285 -8.62 13.71 -2.32
CA SER A 285 -9.56 13.70 -1.19
C SER A 285 -8.87 13.48 0.17
N HIS A 286 -8.02 12.45 0.30
CA HIS A 286 -7.27 12.17 1.53
C HIS A 286 -6.29 13.30 1.86
N ARG A 287 -5.60 13.83 0.84
CA ARG A 287 -4.66 14.94 1.00
C ARG A 287 -5.35 16.21 1.49
N ASN A 288 -6.46 16.60 0.86
CA ASN A 288 -7.18 17.83 1.21
C ASN A 288 -7.76 17.76 2.63
N ILE A 289 -8.35 16.61 2.99
CA ILE A 289 -8.83 16.38 4.36
C ILE A 289 -7.65 16.41 5.35
N GLY A 290 -6.53 15.77 5.02
CA GLY A 290 -5.33 15.77 5.87
C GLY A 290 -4.75 17.17 6.10
N ILE A 291 -4.71 18.02 5.07
CA ILE A 291 -4.27 19.42 5.19
C ILE A 291 -5.24 20.23 6.05
N ALA A 292 -6.55 20.10 5.81
CA ALA A 292 -7.57 20.77 6.60
C ALA A 292 -7.51 20.34 8.07
N LEU A 293 -7.42 19.03 8.33
CA LEU A 293 -7.27 18.45 9.67
C LEU A 293 -6.05 19.01 10.40
N PHE A 294 -4.89 19.05 9.73
CA PHE A 294 -3.67 19.61 10.31
C PHE A 294 -3.82 21.10 10.66
N ALA A 295 -4.40 21.89 9.75
CA ALA A 295 -4.61 23.32 9.97
C ALA A 295 -5.53 23.60 11.16
N ILE A 296 -6.68 22.92 11.25
CA ILE A 296 -7.62 23.11 12.36
C ILE A 296 -7.08 22.55 13.69
N ALA A 297 -6.28 21.48 13.65
CA ALA A 297 -5.61 20.96 14.84
C ALA A 297 -4.53 21.91 15.35
N THR A 298 -3.76 22.52 14.45
CA THR A 298 -2.79 23.56 14.80
C THR A 298 -3.50 24.72 15.50
N LEU A 299 -4.63 25.17 14.94
CA LEU A 299 -5.47 26.19 15.56
C LEU A 299 -5.92 25.75 16.97
N GLN A 300 -6.41 24.52 17.12
CA GLN A 300 -6.84 23.95 18.40
C GLN A 300 -5.72 23.92 19.46
N MET A 301 -4.46 23.71 19.08
CA MET A 301 -3.32 23.74 20.02
C MET A 301 -3.12 25.15 20.63
N PHE A 302 -3.38 26.21 19.87
CA PHE A 302 -3.34 27.59 20.38
C PHE A 302 -4.50 27.92 21.32
N ALA A 303 -5.53 27.07 21.41
CA ALA A 303 -6.64 27.27 22.35
C ALA A 303 -6.14 27.40 23.80
N MET A 304 -5.04 26.74 24.17
CA MET A 304 -4.46 26.86 25.50
C MET A 304 -3.94 28.27 25.79
N LEU A 305 -3.21 28.88 24.83
CA LEU A 305 -2.66 30.23 24.99
C LEU A 305 -3.76 31.29 25.08
N LEU A 306 -4.85 31.07 24.35
CA LEU A 306 -5.99 31.97 24.31
C LEU A 306 -7.03 31.68 25.40
N ARG A 307 -6.74 30.78 26.36
CA ARG A 307 -7.68 30.30 27.37
C ARG A 307 -8.04 31.42 28.37
N PRO A 308 -9.27 31.97 28.36
CA PRO A 308 -9.65 33.04 29.29
C PRO A 308 -9.87 32.48 30.71
N ARG A 309 -9.79 33.38 31.72
CA ARG A 309 -10.16 33.08 33.11
C ARG A 309 -11.63 32.61 33.19
N LYS A 310 -11.94 31.80 34.21
CA LYS A 310 -13.24 31.09 34.33
C LYS A 310 -14.44 32.04 34.40
N ASP A 311 -14.23 33.25 34.91
CA ASP A 311 -15.20 34.33 35.14
C ASP A 311 -15.36 35.30 33.94
N HIS A 312 -14.50 35.20 32.91
CA HIS A 312 -14.50 36.14 31.80
C HIS A 312 -15.57 35.81 30.74
N LYS A 313 -16.29 36.81 30.19
CA LYS A 313 -17.35 36.59 29.17
C LYS A 313 -16.86 35.83 27.92
N LEU A 314 -15.62 36.10 27.48
CA LEU A 314 -14.99 35.38 26.36
C LEU A 314 -14.81 33.87 26.60
N ARG A 315 -14.87 33.41 27.86
CA ARG A 315 -14.79 31.98 28.20
C ARG A 315 -15.87 31.18 27.49
N PHE A 316 -17.06 31.75 27.33
CA PHE A 316 -18.17 31.10 26.64
C PHE A 316 -17.86 30.85 25.16
N PHE A 317 -17.44 31.89 24.42
CA PHE A 317 -17.06 31.77 23.02
C PHE A 317 -15.84 30.85 22.82
N TRP A 318 -14.87 30.93 23.73
CA TRP A 318 -13.73 30.02 23.73
C TRP A 318 -14.15 28.56 23.88
N ASN A 319 -15.13 28.25 24.73
CA ASN A 319 -15.66 26.88 24.87
C ASN A 319 -16.34 26.41 23.58
N ILE A 320 -17.15 27.26 22.92
CA ILE A 320 -17.80 26.92 21.64
C ILE A 320 -16.74 26.57 20.59
N TYR A 321 -15.76 27.47 20.42
CA TYR A 321 -14.65 27.27 19.51
C TYR A 321 -13.88 25.98 19.83
N HIS A 322 -13.46 25.80 21.08
CA HIS A 322 -12.65 24.66 21.51
C HIS A 322 -13.38 23.33 21.33
N HIS A 323 -14.67 23.26 21.65
CA HIS A 323 -15.46 22.05 21.47
C HIS A 323 -15.80 21.80 20.00
N GLY A 324 -16.24 22.81 19.25
CA GLY A 324 -16.62 22.67 17.85
C GLY A 324 -15.45 22.27 16.96
N VAL A 325 -14.29 22.92 17.12
CA VAL A 325 -13.06 22.56 16.42
C VAL A 325 -12.55 21.19 16.89
N GLY A 326 -12.60 20.92 18.20
CA GLY A 326 -12.22 19.63 18.77
C GLY A 326 -12.99 18.45 18.17
N TYR A 327 -14.33 18.51 18.11
CA TYR A 327 -15.14 17.45 17.50
C TYR A 327 -14.89 17.31 16.01
N SER A 328 -14.66 18.43 15.32
CA SER A 328 -14.33 18.42 13.88
C SER A 328 -13.02 17.66 13.61
N ILE A 329 -12.00 17.83 14.46
CA ILE A 329 -10.73 17.08 14.40
C ILE A 329 -10.97 15.57 14.56
N LEU A 330 -11.82 15.16 15.51
CA LEU A 330 -12.12 13.73 15.72
C LEU A 330 -12.79 13.10 14.50
N ILE A 331 -13.81 13.74 13.95
CA ILE A 331 -14.57 13.23 12.80
C ILE A 331 -13.68 13.16 11.57
N LEU A 332 -12.96 14.25 11.25
CA LEU A 332 -12.07 14.30 10.10
C LEU A 332 -10.90 13.34 10.25
N GLY A 333 -10.35 13.18 11.47
CA GLY A 333 -9.31 12.21 11.79
C GLY A 333 -9.73 10.79 11.44
N ILE A 334 -10.87 10.33 11.96
CA ILE A 334 -11.37 8.97 11.71
C ILE A 334 -11.64 8.74 10.22
N ILE A 335 -12.33 9.68 9.55
CA ILE A 335 -12.62 9.59 8.10
C ILE A 335 -11.31 9.51 7.31
N ASN A 336 -10.32 10.32 7.67
CA ASN A 336 -9.07 10.37 6.93
C ASN A 336 -8.22 9.12 7.13
N VAL A 337 -8.26 8.49 8.31
CA VAL A 337 -7.62 7.19 8.55
C VAL A 337 -8.25 6.10 7.69
N PHE A 338 -9.59 6.02 7.61
CA PHE A 338 -10.25 5.06 6.73
C PHE A 338 -9.88 5.26 5.25
N LYS A 339 -9.85 6.52 4.78
CA LYS A 339 -9.37 6.84 3.43
C LYS A 339 -7.92 6.40 3.23
N GLY A 340 -7.05 6.65 4.22
CA GLY A 340 -5.66 6.20 4.19
C GLY A 340 -5.53 4.68 4.11
N LEU A 341 -6.31 3.93 4.89
CA LEU A 341 -6.35 2.47 4.84
C LEU A 341 -6.84 1.94 3.48
N SER A 342 -7.86 2.57 2.88
CA SER A 342 -8.31 2.22 1.52
C SER A 342 -7.25 2.49 0.46
N ILE A 343 -6.43 3.54 0.62
CA ILE A 343 -5.31 3.86 -0.29
C ILE A 343 -4.13 2.90 -0.10
N LEU A 344 -3.83 2.54 1.15
CA LEU A 344 -2.77 1.59 1.47
C LEU A 344 -3.15 0.17 1.02
N ASN A 345 -4.45 -0.14 1.02
CA ASN A 345 -5.03 -1.46 0.74
C ASN A 345 -4.26 -2.59 1.46
N PRO A 346 -4.09 -2.50 2.80
CA PRO A 346 -3.42 -3.53 3.56
C PRO A 346 -4.28 -4.79 3.62
N GLU A 347 -3.72 -5.88 4.16
CA GLU A 347 -4.52 -7.06 4.50
C GLU A 347 -5.75 -6.68 5.34
N HIS A 348 -6.86 -7.38 5.13
CA HIS A 348 -8.15 -7.10 5.78
C HIS A 348 -8.04 -7.01 7.32
N THR A 349 -7.09 -7.72 7.91
CA THR A 349 -6.75 -7.70 9.34
C THR A 349 -6.51 -6.29 9.89
N TYR A 350 -5.81 -5.41 9.17
CA TYR A 350 -5.49 -4.06 9.65
C TYR A 350 -6.73 -3.16 9.73
N LYS A 351 -7.59 -3.22 8.70
CA LYS A 351 -8.84 -2.46 8.69
C LYS A 351 -9.78 -2.97 9.79
N THR A 352 -9.87 -4.29 9.96
CA THR A 352 -10.65 -4.91 11.04
C THR A 352 -10.13 -4.52 12.42
N ALA A 353 -8.81 -4.52 12.62
CA ALA A 353 -8.20 -4.12 13.89
C ALA A 353 -8.52 -2.66 14.24
N TYR A 354 -8.42 -1.74 13.27
CA TYR A 354 -8.77 -0.35 13.51
C TYR A 354 -10.26 -0.17 13.83
N ILE A 355 -11.15 -0.88 13.13
CA ILE A 355 -12.59 -0.90 13.43
C ILE A 355 -12.84 -1.38 14.86
N ALA A 356 -12.18 -2.48 15.27
CA ALA A 356 -12.29 -3.00 16.62
C ALA A 356 -11.88 -1.95 17.67
N VAL A 357 -10.75 -1.26 17.47
CA VAL A 357 -10.30 -0.19 18.38
C VAL A 357 -11.32 0.94 18.50
N ILE A 358 -11.84 1.46 17.38
CA ILE A 358 -12.83 2.54 17.39
C ILE A 358 -14.15 2.07 18.03
N ALA A 359 -14.59 0.84 17.76
CA ALA A 359 -15.78 0.25 18.36
C ALA A 359 -15.62 0.11 19.88
N THR A 360 -14.45 -0.33 20.36
CA THR A 360 -14.14 -0.41 21.79
C THR A 360 -14.14 0.97 22.44
N LEU A 361 -13.48 1.97 21.84
CA LEU A 361 -13.50 3.34 22.36
C LEU A 361 -14.93 3.92 22.40
N GLY A 362 -15.73 3.66 21.37
CA GLY A 362 -17.14 4.03 21.33
C GLY A 362 -17.96 3.36 22.43
N GLY A 363 -17.77 2.06 22.66
CA GLY A 363 -18.42 1.32 23.74
C GLY A 363 -18.05 1.85 25.12
N ILE A 364 -16.76 2.12 25.37
CA ILE A 364 -16.29 2.74 26.62
C ILE A 364 -16.92 4.14 26.79
N THR A 365 -16.98 4.93 25.72
CA THR A 365 -17.60 6.27 25.74
C THR A 365 -19.07 6.18 26.14
N LEU A 366 -19.85 5.28 25.54
CA LEU A 366 -21.26 5.08 25.89
C LEU A 366 -21.45 4.66 27.35
N LEU A 367 -20.60 3.76 27.85
CA LEU A 367 -20.63 3.32 29.25
C LEU A 367 -20.31 4.48 30.20
N LEU A 368 -19.23 5.23 29.94
CA LEU A 368 -18.83 6.37 30.75
C LEU A 368 -19.86 7.49 30.72
N GLU A 369 -20.53 7.70 29.58
CA GLU A 369 -21.64 8.64 29.45
C GLU A 369 -22.80 8.25 30.36
N ALA A 370 -23.23 6.98 30.34
CA ALA A 370 -24.30 6.49 31.20
C ALA A 370 -23.97 6.67 32.69
N VAL A 371 -22.77 6.26 33.10
CA VAL A 371 -22.28 6.43 34.49
C VAL A 371 -22.26 7.90 34.91
N THR A 372 -21.75 8.75 34.03
CA THR A 372 -21.69 10.20 34.24
C THR A 372 -23.08 10.80 34.47
N TRP A 373 -24.05 10.46 33.63
CA TRP A 373 -25.43 10.94 33.79
C TRP A 373 -26.04 10.50 35.11
N VAL A 374 -25.82 9.25 35.54
CA VAL A 374 -26.27 8.77 36.85
C VAL A 374 -25.67 9.62 37.99
N ILE A 375 -24.37 9.92 37.94
CA ILE A 375 -23.70 10.75 38.95
C ILE A 375 -24.28 12.17 38.97
N VAL A 376 -24.45 12.79 37.80
CA VAL A 376 -24.99 14.15 37.67
C VAL A 376 -26.43 14.24 38.20
N LEU A 377 -27.28 13.27 37.85
CA LEU A 377 -28.66 13.20 38.34
C LEU A 377 -28.72 13.01 39.86
N LYS A 378 -27.87 12.13 40.42
CA LYS A 378 -27.77 11.94 41.87
C LYS A 378 -27.33 13.21 42.60
N ARG A 379 -26.32 13.92 42.10
CA ARG A 379 -25.86 15.20 42.68
C ARG A 379 -26.95 16.27 42.62
N LYS A 380 -27.69 16.36 41.51
CA LYS A 380 -28.81 17.30 41.38
C LYS A 380 -29.92 17.02 42.41
N SER A 381 -30.28 15.75 42.60
CA SER A 381 -31.26 15.32 43.60
C SER A 381 -30.80 15.59 45.04
N ALA A 382 -29.52 15.34 45.36
CA ALA A 382 -28.96 15.66 46.68
C ALA A 382 -28.96 17.17 46.97
N ASN A 383 -28.66 18.00 45.97
CA ASN A 383 -28.67 19.46 46.11
C ASN A 383 -30.09 20.04 46.19
N SER A 384 -31.11 19.42 45.58
CA SER A 384 -32.51 19.85 45.76
C SER A 384 -33.06 19.50 47.13
N ASN A 385 -32.50 18.49 47.81
CA ASN A 385 -32.95 18.03 49.12
C ASN A 385 -32.25 18.73 50.30
N ASN A 386 -31.22 19.53 50.05
CA ASN A 386 -30.56 20.35 51.08
C ASN A 386 -31.10 21.79 51.01
N PRO A 387 -31.69 22.35 52.08
CA PRO A 387 -32.11 23.74 52.10
C PRO A 387 -30.89 24.67 51.94
N PRO A 388 -31.04 25.88 51.36
CA PRO A 388 -29.94 26.82 51.23
C PRO A 388 -29.40 27.14 52.63
N LYS A 389 -28.08 27.02 52.81
CA LYS A 389 -27.42 27.47 54.05
C LYS A 389 -27.61 28.99 54.17
N PRO A 390 -28.05 29.50 55.34
CA PRO A 390 -28.24 30.93 55.58
C PRO A 390 -26.96 31.73 55.43
#